data_AF-A0A0H3A485-F1
#
_entry.id   AF-A0A0H3A485-F1
#
_cell.length_a   1.000
_cell.length_b   1.000
_cell.length_c   1.000
_cell.angle_alpha   90.00
_cell.angle_beta   90.00
_cell.angle_gamma   90.00
#
_symmetry.space_group_name_H-M   'P 1'
#
loop_
_entity.id
_entity.type
_entity.pdbx_description
1 polymer ?
#
loop_
_entity_poly.entity_id
_entity_poly.type
_entity_poly.pdbx_seq_one_letter_code
_entity_poly.pdbx_strand_id
1 'polypeptide(L)'
;MAMDMYAPVIEIYGNDARAWSDVIVSLVPEEGPAEMSFVGRYHDHLRRENGRWLLSKHITVKTGDALPDDERLPSGLYADDRTRQE
;
A
#
# COMPACT_ATOMS: atom_id res chain seq x y z
N MET A 1 -0.02 -19.28 -4.00
CA MET A 1 0.09 -17.94 -3.38
C MET A 1 -1.20 -17.21 -3.61
N ALA A 2 -1.83 -16.72 -2.54
CA ALA A 2 -3.01 -15.86 -2.61
C ALA A 2 -2.63 -14.47 -2.14
N MET A 3 -3.18 -13.44 -2.79
CA MET A 3 -2.97 -12.05 -2.44
C MET A 3 -4.33 -11.35 -2.38
N ASP A 4 -4.63 -10.79 -1.23
CA ASP A 4 -5.81 -9.97 -1.00
C ASP A 4 -5.38 -8.51 -0.88
N MET A 5 -5.99 -7.64 -1.68
CA MET A 5 -5.75 -6.20 -1.67
C MET A 5 -7.03 -5.47 -1.27
N TYR A 6 -6.94 -4.54 -0.33
CA TYR A 6 -8.09 -3.83 0.20
C TYR A 6 -7.78 -2.38 0.53
N ALA A 7 -8.86 -1.60 0.72
CA ALA A 7 -8.84 -0.18 1.08
C ALA A 7 -7.89 0.68 0.22
N PRO A 8 -7.97 0.64 -1.14
CA PRO A 8 -7.11 1.45 -1.97
C PRO A 8 -7.43 2.94 -1.80
N VAL A 9 -6.39 3.74 -1.69
CA VAL A 9 -6.45 5.20 -1.61
C VAL A 9 -5.58 5.75 -2.71
N ILE A 10 -6.14 6.62 -3.55
CA ILE A 10 -5.43 7.16 -4.72
C ILE A 10 -5.47 8.68 -4.67
N GLU A 11 -4.29 9.29 -4.69
CA GLU A 11 -4.14 10.74 -4.81
C GLU A 11 -3.51 11.07 -6.17
N ILE A 12 -4.17 11.94 -6.94
CA ILE A 12 -3.77 12.30 -8.31
C ILE A 12 -3.18 13.72 -8.34
N TYR A 13 -2.02 13.83 -8.96
CA TYR A 13 -1.19 15.03 -9.11
C TYR A 13 -0.92 15.31 -10.59
N GLY A 14 -1.95 15.67 -11.34
CA GLY A 14 -1.84 15.86 -12.79
C GLY A 14 -1.54 14.55 -13.51
N ASN A 15 -0.30 14.39 -14.00
CA ASN A 15 0.16 13.18 -14.68
C ASN A 15 0.86 12.19 -13.76
N ASP A 16 1.00 12.50 -12.48
CA ASP A 16 1.54 11.61 -11.46
C ASP A 16 0.41 11.23 -10.50
N ALA A 17 0.48 10.05 -9.90
CA ALA A 17 -0.42 9.65 -8.82
C ALA A 17 0.32 8.79 -7.80
N ARG A 18 -0.17 8.80 -6.57
CA ARG A 18 0.25 7.88 -5.52
C ARG A 18 -0.93 7.02 -5.12
N ALA A 19 -0.71 5.72 -4.97
CA ALA A 19 -1.70 4.78 -4.50
C ALA A 19 -1.18 4.02 -3.28
N TRP A 20 -2.07 3.85 -2.30
CA TRP A 20 -1.82 3.06 -1.12
C TRP A 20 -2.85 1.96 -1.03
N SER A 21 -2.40 0.72 -0.86
CA SER A 21 -3.31 -0.42 -0.72
C SER A 21 -2.83 -1.35 0.37
N ASP A 22 -3.72 -1.72 1.28
CA ASP A 22 -3.42 -2.73 2.28
C ASP A 22 -3.46 -4.12 1.64
N VAL A 23 -2.57 -4.98 2.10
CA VAL A 23 -2.31 -6.25 1.44
C VAL A 23 -1.97 -7.33 2.44
N ILE A 24 -2.60 -8.48 2.24
CA ILE A 24 -2.27 -9.75 2.90
C ILE A 24 -1.86 -10.73 1.82
N VAL A 25 -0.66 -11.30 1.97
CA VAL A 25 -0.17 -12.38 1.11
C VAL A 25 -0.06 -13.65 1.93
N SER A 26 -0.72 -14.69 1.44
CA SER A 26 -0.68 -16.03 2.04
C SER A 26 -0.01 -17.01 1.09
N LEU A 27 0.92 -17.79 1.63
CA LEU A 27 1.44 -18.99 0.97
C LEU A 27 0.44 -20.11 1.23
N VAL A 28 -0.23 -20.52 0.17
CA VAL A 28 -1.19 -21.63 0.21
C VAL A 28 -0.50 -22.83 -0.45
N PRO A 29 -0.05 -23.83 0.33
CA PRO A 29 0.52 -25.07 -0.21
C PRO A 29 -0.59 -25.96 -0.79
N GLU A 30 -0.22 -26.95 -1.59
CA GLU A 30 -1.16 -27.96 -2.10
C GLU A 30 -1.74 -28.84 -0.98
N GLU A 31 -0.91 -29.11 0.04
CA GLU A 31 -1.29 -29.86 1.24
C GLU A 31 -0.91 -29.07 2.49
N GLY A 32 -1.77 -29.13 3.53
CA GLY A 32 -1.54 -28.45 4.80
C GLY A 32 -2.18 -27.06 4.89
N PRO A 33 -2.00 -26.38 6.04
CA PRO A 33 -2.60 -25.07 6.27
C PRO A 33 -1.91 -23.97 5.45
N ALA A 34 -2.66 -22.92 5.12
CA ALA A 34 -2.07 -21.70 4.57
C ALA A 34 -1.21 -20.98 5.61
N GLU A 35 -0.09 -20.44 5.17
CA GLU A 35 0.82 -19.64 5.99
C GLU A 35 0.76 -18.18 5.57
N MET A 36 0.62 -17.28 6.55
CA MET A 36 0.65 -15.85 6.29
C MET A 36 2.10 -15.41 6.05
N SER A 37 2.37 -14.95 4.84
CA SER A 37 3.71 -14.59 4.39
C SER A 37 3.99 -13.10 4.59
N PHE A 38 2.98 -12.27 4.40
CA PHE A 38 3.13 -10.83 4.47
C PHE A 38 1.81 -10.15 4.81
N VAL A 39 1.88 -9.19 5.72
CA VAL A 39 0.84 -8.18 5.96
C VAL A 39 1.52 -6.83 5.91
N GLY A 40 0.92 -5.90 5.19
CA GLY A 40 1.50 -4.58 5.05
C GLY A 40 0.72 -3.72 4.09
N ARG A 41 1.42 -2.74 3.52
CA ARG A 41 0.88 -1.77 2.60
C ARG A 41 1.79 -1.61 1.40
N TYR A 42 1.18 -1.52 0.22
CA TYR A 42 1.85 -1.07 -0.98
C TYR A 42 1.77 0.44 -1.09
N HIS A 43 2.90 1.05 -1.45
CA HIS A 43 3.06 2.47 -1.74
C HIS A 43 3.50 2.57 -3.20
N ASP A 44 2.51 2.73 -4.08
CA ASP A 44 2.70 2.74 -5.52
C ASP A 44 2.78 4.17 -6.04
N HIS A 45 3.78 4.43 -6.88
CA HIS A 45 3.88 5.66 -7.65
C HIS A 45 3.48 5.32 -9.07
N LEU A 46 2.60 6.14 -9.62
CA LEU A 46 2.01 5.96 -10.93
C LEU A 46 2.30 7.18 -11.79
N ARG A 47 2.57 6.95 -13.07
CA ARG A 47 2.70 7.99 -14.08
C ARG A 47 1.73 7.76 -15.23
N ARG A 48 1.10 8.82 -15.71
CA ARG A 48 0.18 8.76 -16.84
C ARG A 48 0.94 8.94 -18.15
N GLU A 49 0.88 7.92 -18.99
CA GLU A 49 1.46 7.93 -20.34
C GLU A 49 0.43 7.46 -21.35
N ASN A 50 0.24 8.22 -22.43
CA ASN A 50 -0.74 7.91 -23.49
C ASN A 50 -2.14 7.58 -22.95
N GLY A 51 -2.56 8.32 -21.91
CA GLY A 51 -3.86 8.17 -21.25
C GLY A 51 -3.95 7.03 -20.23
N ARG A 52 -2.92 6.20 -20.07
CA ARG A 52 -2.88 5.03 -19.16
C ARG A 52 -1.99 5.32 -17.96
N TRP A 53 -2.38 4.81 -16.79
CA TRP A 53 -1.54 4.84 -15.59
C TRP A 53 -0.57 3.66 -15.62
N LEU A 54 0.71 3.94 -15.46
CA LEU A 54 1.79 2.97 -15.41
C LEU A 54 2.47 3.04 -14.04
N LEU A 55 2.85 1.89 -13.51
CA LEU A 55 3.61 1.80 -12.25
C LEU A 55 5.04 2.27 -12.49
N SER A 56 5.45 3.34 -11.81
CA SER A 56 6.79 3.90 -11.90
C SER A 56 7.67 3.51 -10.71
N LYS A 57 7.08 3.29 -9.53
CA LYS A 57 7.75 2.77 -8.33
C LYS A 57 6.76 1.92 -7.54
N HIS A 58 7.22 0.78 -7.03
CA HIS A 58 6.47 -0.09 -6.14
C HIS A 58 7.26 -0.30 -4.86
N ILE A 59 6.64 -0.04 -3.73
CA ILE A 59 7.28 -0.17 -2.43
C ILE A 59 6.36 -0.99 -1.53
N THR A 60 6.94 -2.00 -0.91
CA THR A 60 6.28 -2.85 0.06
C THR A 60 6.72 -2.43 1.45
N VAL A 61 5.77 -2.03 2.30
CA VAL A 61 6.01 -1.71 3.71
C VAL A 61 5.36 -2.79 4.56
N LYS A 62 6.14 -3.61 5.28
CA LYS A 62 5.59 -4.61 6.20
C LYS A 62 5.04 -3.94 7.44
N THR A 63 4.01 -4.54 8.03
CA THR A 63 3.59 -4.15 9.37
C THR A 63 4.76 -4.26 10.35
N GLY A 64 5.06 -3.16 11.05
CA GLY A 64 6.18 -3.06 11.98
C GLY A 64 7.47 -2.46 11.40
N ASP A 65 7.58 -2.37 10.08
CA ASP A 65 8.71 -1.69 9.44
C ASP A 65 8.56 -0.16 9.53
N ALA A 66 9.69 0.53 9.58
CA ALA A 66 9.72 1.98 9.43
C ALA A 66 9.33 2.38 8.00
N LEU A 67 8.68 3.53 7.87
CA LEU A 67 8.37 4.09 6.56
C LEU A 67 9.67 4.62 5.90
N PRO A 68 9.92 4.36 4.61
CA PRO A 68 11.06 4.95 3.91
C PRO A 68 11.00 6.48 3.90
N ASP A 69 12.16 7.15 3.93
CA ASP A 69 12.27 8.62 4.08
C ASP A 69 11.52 9.42 3.01
N ASP A 70 11.41 8.90 1.78
CA ASP A 70 10.72 9.54 0.65
C ASP A 70 9.23 9.16 0.53
N GLU A 71 8.76 8.33 1.46
CA GLU A 71 7.39 7.87 1.53
C GLU A 71 6.58 8.60 2.60
N ARG A 72 5.27 8.64 2.34
CA ARG A 72 4.29 9.16 3.29
C ARG A 72 3.02 8.32 3.26
N LEU A 73 2.22 8.49 4.30
CA LEU A 73 0.85 8.00 4.32
C LEU A 73 -0.06 8.89 3.45
N PRO A 74 -1.20 8.34 2.99
CA PRO A 74 -2.22 9.15 2.33
C PRO A 74 -2.72 10.24 3.27
N SER A 75 -3.03 11.41 2.72
CA SER A 75 -3.61 12.50 3.49
C SER A 75 -5.04 12.16 3.92
N GLY A 76 -5.46 12.64 5.10
CA GLY A 76 -6.86 12.52 5.56
C GLY A 76 -7.30 11.17 6.15
N LEU A 77 -6.48 10.11 6.11
CA LEU A 77 -6.84 8.80 6.69
C LEU A 77 -6.27 8.52 8.08
N TYR A 78 -5.24 9.26 8.50
CA TYR A 78 -4.54 9.04 9.78
C TYR A 78 -4.32 10.34 10.57
N ALA A 79 -4.95 11.45 10.15
CA ALA A 79 -4.72 12.77 10.75
C ALA A 79 -5.42 12.97 12.11
N ASP A 80 -6.34 12.08 12.51
CA ASP A 80 -7.16 12.26 13.73
C ASP A 80 -6.62 11.57 14.99
N ASP A 81 -5.51 10.83 14.93
CA ASP A 81 -5.00 10.11 16.12
C ASP A 81 -4.12 10.98 17.04
N ARG A 82 -4.02 12.29 16.77
CA ARG A 82 -3.28 13.26 17.61
C ARG A 82 -4.17 14.15 18.50
N THR A 83 -5.48 13.93 18.51
CA THR A 83 -6.44 14.75 19.27
C THR A 83 -7.12 14.02 20.43
N ARG A 84 -6.63 12.86 20.85
CA ARG A 84 -7.11 12.14 22.05
C ARG A 84 -6.01 11.92 23.10
N GLN A 85 -5.35 13.00 23.53
CA GLN A 85 -4.71 13.07 24.84
C GLN A 85 -4.86 14.50 25.37
N GLU A 86 -6.03 14.79 25.93
CA GLU A 86 -6.21 15.81 26.97
C GLU A 86 -6.75 15.10 28.22
#